data_AF-A0A7C6IYP3-F1
#
_entry.id   AF-A0A7C6IYP3-F1
#
_cell.length_a   1.000
_cell.length_b   1.000
_cell.length_c   1.000
_cell.angle_alpha   90.00
_cell.angle_beta   90.00
_cell.angle_gamma   90.00
#
_symmetry.space_group_name_H-M   'P 1'
#
loop_
_entity.id
_entity.type
_entity.pdbx_description
1 polymer ?
#
loop_
_entity_poly.entity_id
_entity_poly.type
_entity_poly.pdbx_seq_one_letter_code
_entity_poly.pdbx_strand_id
1 'polypeptide(L)'
;MERDYKDNIRVLIKKILKLIIFSVIYLILGFVIALLISKNYNKELADILTYEGFILMLIGVLTSMKGNPSGISISGTGRQDHSIHSYIDNEITRQERENRPYHKEFFKNNVTEFVFANVTFILGGILILILSYILGKI
;
A
#
# COMPACT_ATOMS: atom_id res chain seq x y z
N MET A 1 -3.89 -11.04 -31.69
CA MET A 1 -4.81 -10.12 -31.00
C MET A 1 -5.73 -10.83 -30.00
N GLU A 2 -6.49 -11.86 -30.38
CA GLU A 2 -7.45 -12.51 -29.47
C GLU A 2 -6.80 -13.33 -28.32
N ARG A 3 -5.61 -13.91 -28.55
CA ARG A 3 -4.85 -14.64 -27.51
C ARG A 3 -4.27 -13.70 -26.43
N ASP A 4 -3.70 -12.57 -26.82
CA ASP A 4 -3.17 -11.56 -25.87
C ASP A 4 -4.26 -11.03 -24.92
N TYR A 5 -5.48 -10.83 -25.42
CA TYR A 5 -6.60 -10.37 -24.60
C TYR A 5 -6.98 -11.40 -23.52
N LYS A 6 -7.04 -12.68 -23.90
CA LYS A 6 -7.39 -13.78 -22.98
C LYS A 6 -6.33 -14.01 -21.90
N ASP A 7 -5.06 -13.83 -22.23
CA ASP A 7 -3.96 -13.97 -21.28
C ASP A 7 -3.92 -12.80 -20.28
N ASN A 8 -4.19 -11.57 -20.72
CA ASN A 8 -4.33 -10.41 -19.83
C ASN A 8 -5.49 -10.56 -18.83
N ILE A 9 -6.63 -11.08 -19.26
CA ILE A 9 -7.78 -11.37 -18.38
C ILE A 9 -7.41 -12.40 -17.32
N ARG A 10 -6.74 -13.50 -17.71
CA ARG A 10 -6.33 -14.54 -16.75
C ARG A 10 -5.37 -14.00 -15.70
N VAL A 11 -4.44 -13.13 -16.09
CA VAL A 11 -3.51 -12.48 -15.16
C VAL A 11 -4.25 -11.56 -14.19
N LEU A 12 -5.21 -10.76 -14.67
CA LEU A 12 -6.03 -9.89 -13.83
C LEU A 12 -6.87 -10.68 -12.82
N ILE A 13 -7.54 -11.77 -13.26
CA ILE A 13 -8.32 -12.63 -12.37
C ILE A 13 -7.44 -13.23 -11.27
N LYS A 14 -6.25 -13.73 -11.62
CA LYS A 14 -5.30 -14.26 -10.61
C LYS A 14 -4.87 -13.19 -9.62
N LYS A 15 -4.67 -11.94 -10.05
CA LYS A 15 -4.32 -10.82 -9.17
C LYS A 15 -5.46 -10.48 -8.20
N ILE A 16 -6.69 -10.39 -8.70
CA ILE A 16 -7.88 -10.12 -7.88
C ILE A 16 -8.10 -11.23 -6.85
N LEU A 17 -7.97 -12.49 -7.27
CA LEU A 17 -8.14 -13.65 -6.38
C LEU A 17 -7.13 -13.62 -5.22
N LYS A 18 -5.85 -13.35 -5.52
CA LYS A 18 -4.83 -13.19 -4.49
C LYS A 18 -5.18 -12.06 -3.53
N LEU A 19 -5.63 -10.92 -4.05
CA LEU A 19 -6.00 -9.77 -3.24
C LEU A 19 -7.15 -10.09 -2.26
N ILE A 20 -8.19 -10.80 -2.72
CA ILE A 20 -9.30 -11.23 -1.86
C ILE A 20 -8.80 -12.18 -0.77
N ILE A 21 -8.00 -13.18 -1.13
CA ILE A 21 -7.45 -14.16 -0.18
C ILE A 21 -6.65 -13.46 0.93
N PHE A 22 -5.74 -12.56 0.57
CA PHE A 22 -4.96 -11.81 1.56
C PHE A 22 -5.84 -10.90 2.42
N SER A 23 -6.83 -10.22 1.83
CA SER A 23 -7.78 -9.40 2.58
C SER A 23 -8.56 -10.18 3.63
N VAL A 24 -8.96 -11.42 3.32
CA VAL A 24 -9.65 -12.32 4.27
C VAL A 24 -8.70 -12.78 5.37
N ILE A 25 -7.44 -13.09 5.05
CA ILE A 25 -6.43 -13.44 6.06
C ILE A 25 -6.25 -12.29 7.06
N TYR A 26 -6.15 -11.05 6.58
CA TYR A 26 -6.04 -9.88 7.47
C TYR A 26 -7.29 -9.67 8.33
N LEU A 27 -8.48 -9.93 7.80
CA LEU A 27 -9.72 -9.90 8.57
C LEU A 27 -9.66 -10.90 9.74
N ILE A 28 -9.27 -12.15 9.47
CA ILE A 28 -9.16 -13.20 10.50
C ILE A 28 -8.13 -12.79 11.56
N LEU A 29 -6.96 -12.31 11.13
CA LEU A 29 -5.91 -11.87 12.05
C LEU A 29 -6.39 -10.71 12.94
N GLY A 30 -7.00 -9.68 12.35
CA GLY A 30 -7.52 -8.55 13.12
C GLY A 30 -8.59 -8.98 14.11
N PHE A 31 -9.52 -9.85 13.69
CA PHE A 31 -10.53 -10.39 14.59
C PHE A 31 -9.96 -11.16 15.78
N VAL A 32 -8.91 -11.97 15.56
CA VAL A 32 -8.22 -12.69 16.65
C VAL A 32 -7.54 -11.72 17.61
N ILE A 33 -6.89 -10.67 17.10
CA ILE A 33 -6.24 -9.64 17.92
C ILE A 33 -7.29 -8.90 18.75
N ALA A 34 -8.39 -8.47 18.12
CA ALA A 34 -9.49 -7.80 18.81
C ALA A 34 -10.11 -8.68 19.92
N LEU A 35 -10.27 -9.99 19.69
CA LEU A 35 -10.74 -10.93 20.71
C LEU A 35 -9.81 -11.00 21.92
N LEU A 36 -8.49 -11.09 21.69
CA LEU A 36 -7.51 -11.13 22.77
C LEU A 36 -7.52 -9.83 23.60
N ILE A 37 -7.64 -8.68 22.93
CA ILE A 37 -7.70 -7.38 23.60
C ILE A 37 -9.02 -7.24 24.37
N SER A 38 -10.15 -7.58 23.76
CA SER A 38 -11.47 -7.48 24.40
C SER A 38 -11.52 -8.32 25.67
N LYS A 39 -11.01 -9.56 25.63
CA LYS A 39 -10.95 -10.45 26.79
C LYS A 39 -10.09 -9.89 27.93
N ASN A 40 -8.95 -9.28 27.62
CA ASN A 40 -8.02 -8.78 28.64
C ASN A 40 -8.46 -7.46 29.26
N TYR A 41 -9.19 -6.62 28.50
CA TYR A 41 -9.55 -5.26 28.92
C TYR A 41 -11.04 -5.06 29.20
N ASN A 42 -11.89 -6.10 29.09
CA ASN A 42 -13.35 -6.04 29.23
C ASN A 42 -13.99 -4.90 28.43
N LYS A 43 -13.45 -4.64 27.23
CA LYS A 43 -13.99 -3.63 26.31
C LYS A 43 -14.83 -4.30 25.24
N GLU A 44 -15.81 -3.57 24.73
CA GLU A 44 -16.66 -4.04 23.64
C GLU A 44 -15.80 -4.37 22.41
N LEU A 45 -16.06 -5.53 21.82
CA LEU A 45 -15.36 -6.01 20.63
C LEU A 45 -15.50 -5.01 19.48
N ALA A 46 -16.71 -4.48 19.28
CA ALA A 46 -17.02 -3.53 18.21
C ALA A 46 -16.13 -2.27 18.30
N ASP A 47 -15.93 -1.72 19.50
CA ASP A 47 -15.05 -0.56 19.67
C ASP A 47 -13.61 -0.87 19.24
N ILE A 48 -13.05 -2.00 19.70
CA ILE A 48 -11.67 -2.39 19.38
C ILE A 48 -11.50 -2.64 17.89
N LEU A 49 -12.42 -3.39 17.27
CA LEU A 49 -12.42 -3.66 15.83
C LEU A 49 -12.51 -2.37 15.01
N THR A 50 -13.25 -1.37 15.49
CA THR A 50 -13.36 -0.06 14.82
C THR A 50 -12.01 0.66 14.83
N TYR A 51 -11.37 0.78 15.99
CA TYR A 51 -10.04 1.42 16.09
C TYR A 51 -8.99 0.68 15.27
N GLU A 52 -8.98 -0.65 15.33
CA GLU A 52 -8.05 -1.48 14.56
C GLU A 52 -8.26 -1.32 13.05
N GLY A 53 -9.51 -1.34 12.58
CA GLY A 53 -9.85 -1.13 11.18
C GLY A 53 -9.35 0.22 10.64
N PHE A 54 -9.51 1.30 11.41
CA PHE A 54 -8.98 2.62 11.05
C PHE A 54 -7.45 2.65 11.00
N ILE A 55 -6.77 2.07 11.99
CA ILE A 55 -5.30 2.02 12.03
C ILE A 55 -4.77 1.22 10.83
N LEU A 56 -5.38 0.06 10.54
CA LEU A 56 -4.98 -0.79 9.42
C LEU A 56 -5.17 -0.09 8.07
N MET A 57 -6.26 0.68 7.92
CA MET A 57 -6.51 1.49 6.73
C MET A 57 -5.45 2.59 6.56
N LEU A 58 -5.09 3.30 7.65
CA LEU A 58 -4.03 4.31 7.63
C LEU A 58 -2.68 3.70 7.21
N ILE A 59 -2.31 2.56 7.77
CA ILE A 59 -1.10 1.83 7.39
C ILE A 59 -1.18 1.43 5.91
N GLY A 60 -2.33 0.94 5.43
CA GLY A 60 -2.54 0.59 4.03
C GLY A 60 -2.35 1.78 3.09
N VAL A 61 -2.88 2.95 3.45
CA VAL A 61 -2.70 4.18 2.66
C VAL A 61 -1.23 4.61 2.64
N LEU A 62 -0.59 4.68 3.81
CA LEU A 62 0.81 5.11 3.93
C LEU A 62 1.76 4.17 3.18
N THR A 63 1.56 2.85 3.32
CA THR A 63 2.37 1.85 2.60
C THR A 63 2.12 1.88 1.10
N SER A 64 0.89 2.17 0.66
CA SER A 64 0.56 2.31 -0.76
C SER A 64 1.24 3.50 -1.44
N MET A 65 1.76 4.47 -0.68
CA MET A 65 2.55 5.59 -1.20
C MET A 65 3.99 5.14 -1.47
N LYS A 66 4.20 4.36 -2.54
CA LYS A 66 5.55 3.98 -2.97
C LYS A 66 6.15 5.10 -3.81
N GLY A 67 6.78 6.09 -3.18
CA GLY A 67 7.41 7.23 -3.86
C GLY A 67 8.57 6.80 -4.77
N ASN A 68 8.56 7.28 -6.01
CA ASN A 68 9.71 7.32 -6.91
C ASN A 68 10.46 8.63 -6.59
N PRO A 69 11.58 8.59 -5.85
CA PRO A 69 12.26 9.81 -5.45
C PRO A 69 12.60 10.63 -6.71
N SER A 70 12.24 11.91 -6.71
CA SER A 70 12.38 12.82 -7.85
C SER A 70 13.83 13.24 -8.13
N GLY A 71 14.81 12.46 -7.67
CA GLY A 71 16.24 12.75 -7.69
C GLY A 71 16.77 13.45 -6.44
N ILE A 72 15.90 13.88 -5.52
CA ILE A 72 16.29 14.52 -4.26
C ILE A 72 16.55 13.42 -3.23
N SER A 73 17.82 13.05 -3.05
CA SER A 73 18.23 12.18 -1.96
C SER A 73 18.51 13.00 -0.70
N ILE A 74 17.94 12.58 0.43
CA ILE A 74 18.23 13.16 1.76
C ILE A 74 19.39 12.38 2.42
N SER A 75 19.88 11.31 1.79
CA SER A 75 20.84 10.32 2.30
C SER A 75 22.24 10.86 2.66
N GLY A 76 22.53 12.13 2.34
CA GLY A 76 23.78 12.81 2.71
C GLY A 76 23.62 14.02 3.63
N THR A 77 22.41 14.35 4.08
CA THR A 77 22.14 15.59 4.82
C THR A 77 22.94 15.58 6.14
N GLY A 78 23.86 16.54 6.31
CA GLY A 78 24.75 16.63 7.47
C GLY A 78 26.16 16.04 7.28
N ARG A 79 26.48 15.48 6.11
CA ARG A 79 27.86 15.06 5.76
C ARG A 79 28.59 16.16 5.00
N GLN A 80 29.91 16.26 5.18
CA GLN A 80 30.77 17.27 4.52
C GLN A 80 30.68 17.20 2.98
N ASP A 81 30.42 16.02 2.41
CA ASP A 81 30.36 15.77 0.97
C ASP A 81 28.93 15.83 0.37
N HIS A 82 27.97 16.42 1.08
CA HIS A 82 26.55 16.48 0.64
C HIS A 82 26.37 17.12 -0.73
N SER A 83 27.15 18.15 -1.04
CA SER A 83 27.12 18.84 -2.34
C SER A 83 27.51 17.92 -3.49
N ILE A 84 28.54 17.09 -3.32
CA ILE A 84 29.01 16.15 -4.34
C ILE A 84 27.98 15.05 -4.58
N HIS A 85 27.41 14.49 -3.51
CA HIS A 85 26.36 13.48 -3.63
C HIS A 85 25.10 14.03 -4.31
N SER A 86 24.66 15.24 -3.94
CA SER A 86 23.51 15.88 -4.58
C SER A 86 23.72 16.17 -6.07
N TYR A 87 24.95 16.50 -6.47
CA TYR A 87 25.31 16.72 -7.86
C TYR A 87 25.28 15.43 -8.67
N ILE A 88 25.86 14.35 -8.13
CA ILE A 88 25.84 13.02 -8.79
C ILE A 88 24.42 12.50 -8.92
N ASP A 89 23.58 12.61 -7.89
CA ASP A 89 22.19 12.15 -7.93
C ASP A 89 21.35 12.93 -8.95
N ASN A 90 21.58 14.25 -9.06
CA ASN A 90 20.94 15.07 -10.09
C ASN A 90 21.39 14.70 -11.50
N GLU A 91 22.67 14.39 -11.68
CA GLU A 91 23.21 14.00 -12.99
C GLU A 91 22.71 12.62 -13.44
N ILE A 92 22.62 11.66 -12.50
CA ILE A 92 21.99 10.36 -12.74
C ILE A 92 20.51 10.56 -13.12
N THR A 93 19.78 11.40 -12.37
CA THR A 93 18.37 11.72 -12.66
C THR A 93 18.21 12.39 -14.03
N ARG A 94 19.13 13.28 -14.42
CA ARG A 94 19.14 13.92 -15.74
C ARG A 94 19.33 12.89 -16.85
N GLN A 95 20.31 11.99 -16.70
CA GLN A 95 20.57 10.93 -17.68
C GLN A 95 19.40 9.93 -17.78
N GLU A 96 18.74 9.60 -16.66
CA GLU A 96 17.54 8.74 -16.68
C GLU A 96 16.37 9.39 -17.44
N ARG A 97 16.18 10.71 -17.28
CA ARG A 97 15.13 11.49 -17.98
C ARG A 97 15.44 11.74 -19.46
N GLU A 98 16.70 11.83 -19.83
CA GLU A 98 17.13 11.95 -21.23
C GLU A 98 17.00 10.61 -21.98
N ASN A 99 17.34 9.49 -21.33
CA ASN A 99 17.28 8.15 -21.94
C ASN A 99 15.89 7.52 -21.95
N ARG A 100 14.96 7.98 -21.09
CA ARG A 100 13.56 7.55 -21.09
C ARG A 100 12.68 8.79 -21.14
N PRO A 101 11.86 9.02 -22.19
CA PRO A 101 11.06 10.25 -22.31
C PRO A 101 10.00 10.31 -21.20
N TYR A 102 10.37 10.91 -20.07
CA TYR A 102 9.56 11.02 -18.86
C TYR A 102 8.19 11.65 -19.15
N HIS A 103 8.15 12.57 -20.11
CA HIS A 103 6.97 13.33 -20.51
C HIS A 103 6.01 12.58 -21.45
N LYS A 104 6.43 11.48 -22.10
CA LYS A 104 5.55 10.69 -22.99
C LYS A 104 4.74 9.63 -22.26
N GLU A 105 5.16 9.22 -21.06
CA GLU A 105 4.49 8.16 -20.29
C GLU A 105 4.31 8.53 -18.80
N PHE A 106 3.82 9.73 -18.48
CA PHE A 106 3.59 10.17 -17.09
C PHE A 106 2.75 9.19 -16.25
N PHE A 107 1.77 8.51 -16.86
CA PHE A 107 0.96 7.49 -16.20
C PHE A 107 1.72 6.16 -15.93
N LYS A 108 2.75 5.85 -16.72
CA LYS A 108 3.60 4.65 -16.57
C LYS A 108 4.82 4.92 -15.68
N ASN A 109 5.29 6.18 -15.66
CA ASN A 109 6.35 6.70 -14.80
C ASN A 109 5.79 7.41 -13.57
N ASN A 110 4.57 7.06 -13.15
CA ASN A 110 3.90 7.72 -12.05
C ASN A 110 4.75 7.55 -10.78
N VAL A 111 4.89 8.64 -10.02
CA VAL A 111 5.75 8.71 -8.83
C VAL A 111 5.28 7.74 -7.74
N THR A 112 4.08 7.20 -7.86
CA THR A 112 3.55 6.18 -6.96
C THR A 112 3.15 4.94 -7.75
N GLU A 113 3.98 3.90 -7.72
CA GLU A 113 3.57 2.58 -8.17
C GLU A 113 2.65 1.99 -7.08
N PHE A 114 1.35 1.92 -7.36
CA PHE A 114 0.39 1.27 -6.46
C PHE A 114 0.76 -0.21 -6.35
N VAL A 115 1.45 -0.57 -5.28
CA VAL A 115 1.77 -1.95 -4.99
C VAL A 115 0.46 -2.64 -4.65
N PHE A 116 0.07 -3.60 -5.47
CA PHE A 116 -1.17 -4.37 -5.32
C PHE A 116 -1.29 -5.03 -3.92
N ALA A 117 -0.15 -5.33 -3.28
CA ALA A 117 -0.08 -5.85 -1.92
C ALA A 117 -0.39 -4.81 -0.82
N ASN A 118 -0.45 -3.52 -1.14
CA ASN A 118 -0.77 -2.48 -0.16
C ASN A 118 -2.27 -2.16 -0.17
N VAL A 119 -2.91 -2.35 -1.33
CA VAL A 119 -4.38 -2.29 -1.48
C VAL A 119 -5.08 -3.38 -0.64
N THR A 120 -4.43 -4.53 -0.40
CA THR A 120 -5.00 -5.57 0.45
C THR A 120 -5.16 -5.14 1.91
N PHE A 121 -4.29 -4.27 2.43
CA PHE A 121 -4.45 -3.72 3.79
C PHE A 121 -5.64 -2.78 3.86
N ILE A 122 -5.82 -1.91 2.87
CA ILE A 122 -6.97 -1.01 2.79
C ILE A 122 -8.28 -1.81 2.75
N LEU A 123 -8.35 -2.84 1.88
CA LEU A 123 -9.52 -3.72 1.79
C LEU A 123 -9.75 -4.53 3.06
N GLY A 124 -8.69 -5.05 3.68
CA GLY A 124 -8.78 -5.73 4.98
C GLY A 124 -9.36 -4.82 6.07
N GLY A 125 -8.90 -3.57 6.13
CA GLY A 125 -9.40 -2.57 7.08
C GLY A 125 -10.87 -2.23 6.86
N ILE A 126 -11.30 -2.07 5.61
CA ILE A 126 -12.71 -1.85 5.26
C ILE A 126 -13.57 -3.04 5.69
N LEU A 127 -13.13 -4.27 5.43
CA LEU A 127 -13.88 -5.46 5.86
C LEU A 127 -14.00 -5.56 7.37
N ILE A 128 -12.94 -5.21 8.11
CA ILE A 128 -12.96 -5.15 9.58
C ILE A 128 -13.95 -4.10 10.08
N LEU A 129 -14.01 -2.93 9.45
CA LEU A 129 -15.00 -1.89 9.79
C LEU A 129 -16.43 -2.34 9.52
N ILE A 130 -16.67 -3.03 8.40
CA ILE A 130 -17.99 -3.61 8.08
C ILE A 130 -18.37 -4.65 9.14
N LEU A 131 -17.44 -5.54 9.51
CA LEU A 131 -17.66 -6.54 10.54
C LEU A 131 -17.98 -5.88 11.90
N SER A 132 -17.24 -4.84 12.26
CA SER A 132 -17.48 -4.05 13.47
C SER A 132 -18.88 -3.44 13.48
N TYR A 133 -19.30 -2.82 12.37
CA TYR A 133 -20.63 -2.22 12.26
C TYR A 133 -21.75 -3.25 12.42
N ILE A 134 -21.58 -4.46 11.88
CA ILE A 134 -22.53 -5.56 12.05
C ILE A 134 -22.58 -6.01 13.52
N LEU A 135 -21.43 -6.14 14.17
CA LEU A 135 -21.31 -6.57 15.57
C LEU A 135 -21.84 -5.53 16.57
N GLY A 136 -21.60 -4.24 16.35
CA GLY A 136 -22.06 -3.17 17.24
C GLY A 136 -23.53 -2.78 17.06
N LYS A 137 -24.19 -3.28 16.01
CA LYS A 137 -25.64 -3.14 15.81
C LYS A 137 -26.44 -4.26 16.51
N ILE A 138 -25.77 -5.37 16.86
CA ILE A 138 -26.31 -6.48 17.66
C ILE A 138 -26.21 -6.11 19.14
#